data_AF-A0A1M5S2K5-F1
#
_entry.id   AF-A0A1M5S2K5-F1
#
_cell.length_a   1.000
_cell.length_b   1.000
_cell.length_c   1.000
_cell.angle_alpha   90.00
_cell.angle_beta   90.00
_cell.angle_gamma   90.00
#
_symmetry.space_group_name_H-M   'P 1'
#
loop_
_entity.id
_entity.type
_entity.pdbx_description
1 polymer ?
#
loop_
_entity_poly.entity_id
_entity_poly.type
_entity_poly.pdbx_seq_one_letter_code
_entity_poly.pdbx_strand_id
1 'polypeptide(L)'
;MSKKAILAILDGWGLGTNPEVSALDKANTPFIDSCYQKFPHTTLEASGLAVGLPAGQMGNSEVGHMNLGAGRVVYQNLVKLNMAVENGTLGQQQVIQDAFEYAKRENKKLHFIGLVSNGGVHSHINHLKGLLTAAHEFGLNENVFVHAFTDGRDCDPHSGLGFIEELQEHMQKTVGKLATVIGRYYAMDRDRRWERVKLAYDAMVEGVGLQTTDALAAIKDSYNNNVTDEFLKPIILVNTTATGNIVPVARIVDNDVVICFNFRTDRGREITEVLSQKDFPEFFMRKLNLHYITLTNYDKTFQNVQVVFDEEVLKETMGEILERNGKTQIRIAETEKYPHVTFFFSGGREEEFNGERRLLCPSPKDVPTYDLKPEMSAYDITNAIVPELENGTADFVCLNFANTDMVGHTGVFEAAVKAAETVDKCIEKVATTAYENGYAVFILADHGNSDVMINPDGTPNTQHSTNLVPFIVMDKDHTWNLKPGKLGDVAPTILKVMGVEIPEVMTGDILVS
;
A
#
# COMPACT_ATOMS: atom_id res chain seq x y z
N MET A 1 -15.00 -28.12 24.17
CA MET A 1 -14.47 -26.75 24.33
C MET A 1 -13.88 -26.34 23.00
N SER A 2 -13.94 -25.06 22.61
CA SER A 2 -13.24 -24.59 21.40
C SER A 2 -11.73 -24.76 21.60
N LYS A 3 -11.02 -25.18 20.55
CA LYS A 3 -9.55 -25.27 20.58
C LYS A 3 -8.97 -23.85 20.78
N LYS A 4 -7.95 -23.72 21.62
CA LYS A 4 -7.18 -22.47 21.75
C LYS A 4 -6.07 -22.45 20.71
N ALA A 5 -5.61 -21.26 20.31
CA ALA A 5 -4.58 -21.15 19.27
C ALA A 5 -3.52 -20.10 19.60
N ILE A 6 -2.29 -20.34 19.13
CA ILE A 6 -1.22 -19.33 19.09
C ILE A 6 -0.71 -19.21 17.67
N LEU A 7 -0.66 -17.97 17.17
CA LEU A 7 0.05 -17.57 15.97
C LEU A 7 1.39 -16.97 16.39
N ALA A 8 2.49 -17.64 16.05
CA ALA A 8 3.85 -17.19 16.28
C ALA A 8 4.49 -16.77 14.96
N ILE A 9 4.78 -15.48 14.84
CA ILE A 9 5.36 -14.83 13.66
C ILE A 9 6.86 -14.66 13.92
N LEU A 10 7.68 -15.34 13.13
CA LEU A 10 9.14 -15.22 13.10
C LEU A 10 9.47 -14.18 12.02
N ASP A 11 9.51 -12.90 12.40
CA ASP A 11 9.55 -11.78 11.46
C ASP A 11 10.83 -11.82 10.61
N GLY A 12 10.70 -11.76 9.28
CA GLY A 12 11.85 -11.85 8.36
C GLY A 12 12.45 -13.26 8.17
N TRP A 13 11.72 -14.32 8.55
CA TRP A 13 12.15 -15.72 8.37
C TRP A 13 11.65 -16.33 7.05
N GLY A 14 12.31 -16.02 5.93
CA GLY A 14 11.99 -16.59 4.62
C GLY A 14 12.60 -17.98 4.38
N LEU A 15 12.15 -18.64 3.31
CA LEU A 15 12.71 -19.90 2.81
C LEU A 15 13.71 -19.59 1.70
N GLY A 16 14.98 -19.41 2.10
CA GLY A 16 16.08 -19.10 1.20
C GLY A 16 16.28 -20.16 0.11
N THR A 17 16.63 -19.71 -1.10
CA THR A 17 16.92 -20.62 -2.23
C THR A 17 18.42 -20.90 -2.39
N ASN A 18 19.28 -20.12 -1.75
CA ASN A 18 20.73 -20.27 -1.76
C ASN A 18 21.29 -20.26 -0.33
N PRO A 19 21.68 -21.42 0.22
CA PRO A 19 22.21 -21.53 1.58
C PRO A 19 23.45 -20.68 1.85
N GLU A 20 24.24 -20.33 0.83
CA GLU A 20 25.48 -19.55 1.01
C GLU A 20 25.22 -18.08 1.37
N VAL A 21 24.02 -17.57 1.10
CA VAL A 21 23.66 -16.17 1.39
C VAL A 21 22.59 -16.05 2.48
N SER A 22 22.13 -17.17 3.03
CA SER A 22 21.06 -17.24 4.02
C SER A 22 21.64 -17.39 5.42
N ALA A 23 21.40 -16.42 6.30
CA ALA A 23 21.79 -16.54 7.70
C ALA A 23 20.96 -17.62 8.41
N LEU A 24 19.72 -17.86 7.95
CA LEU A 24 18.85 -18.91 8.50
C LEU A 24 19.40 -20.31 8.22
N ASP A 25 19.91 -20.57 7.01
CA ASP A 25 20.53 -21.85 6.64
C ASP A 25 21.88 -22.09 7.33
N LYS A 26 22.55 -21.02 7.78
CA LYS A 26 23.81 -21.11 8.53
C LYS A 26 23.60 -21.16 10.05
N ALA A 27 22.42 -20.81 10.54
CA ALA A 27 22.10 -20.83 11.96
C ALA A 27 21.81 -22.24 12.47
N ASN A 28 22.26 -22.54 13.69
CA ASN A 28 21.90 -23.78 14.37
C ASN A 28 20.48 -23.66 14.97
N THR A 29 19.46 -24.12 14.23
CA THR A 29 18.03 -23.97 14.58
C THR A 29 17.33 -25.33 14.80
N PRO A 30 17.82 -26.15 15.76
CA PRO A 30 17.38 -27.53 15.91
C PRO A 30 15.89 -27.70 16.19
N PHE A 31 15.23 -26.71 16.82
CA PHE A 31 13.80 -26.84 17.08
C PHE A 31 12.99 -26.69 15.80
N ILE A 32 13.20 -25.62 15.03
CA ILE A 32 12.53 -25.37 13.74
C ILE A 32 12.85 -26.50 12.75
N ASP A 33 14.12 -26.93 12.67
CA ASP A 33 14.53 -28.08 11.86
C ASP A 33 13.74 -29.34 12.21
N SER A 34 13.57 -29.61 13.51
CA SER A 34 12.80 -30.77 13.97
C SER A 34 11.31 -30.63 13.70
N CYS A 35 10.79 -29.41 13.63
CA CYS A 35 9.38 -29.15 13.35
C CYS A 35 9.02 -29.58 11.93
N TYR A 36 9.87 -29.29 10.93
CA TYR A 36 9.68 -29.77 9.56
C TYR A 36 9.63 -31.30 9.45
N GLN A 37 10.27 -32.02 10.38
CA GLN A 37 10.27 -33.49 10.37
C GLN A 37 9.06 -34.07 11.11
N LYS A 38 8.57 -33.41 12.15
CA LYS A 38 7.59 -33.95 13.11
C LYS A 38 6.17 -33.48 12.87
N PHE A 39 5.98 -32.30 12.28
CA PHE A 39 4.68 -31.64 12.18
C PHE A 39 4.30 -31.34 10.73
N PRO A 40 3.00 -31.33 10.42
CA PRO A 40 2.51 -30.83 9.15
C PRO A 40 3.03 -29.41 8.88
N HIS A 41 3.56 -29.21 7.70
CA HIS A 41 4.04 -27.91 7.25
C HIS A 41 3.78 -27.71 5.76
N THR A 42 3.76 -26.44 5.35
CA THR A 42 3.67 -26.00 3.96
C THR A 42 4.31 -24.63 3.83
N THR A 43 4.11 -23.95 2.70
CA THR A 43 4.68 -22.63 2.41
C THR A 43 3.60 -21.62 2.08
N LEU A 44 3.86 -20.35 2.39
CA LEU A 44 2.98 -19.23 2.05
C LEU A 44 3.68 -18.23 1.14
N GLU A 45 2.93 -17.65 0.21
CA GLU A 45 3.32 -16.43 -0.50
C GLU A 45 3.16 -15.22 0.43
N ALA A 46 4.24 -14.45 0.57
CA ALA A 46 4.35 -13.28 1.44
C ALA A 46 4.77 -11.99 0.70
N SER A 47 4.71 -12.00 -0.64
CA SER A 47 5.15 -10.89 -1.48
C SER A 47 4.23 -10.71 -2.70
N GLY A 48 4.36 -9.56 -3.37
CA GLY A 48 3.61 -9.23 -4.58
C GLY A 48 2.09 -9.29 -4.42
N LEU A 49 1.40 -9.74 -5.48
CA LEU A 49 -0.06 -9.71 -5.55
C LEU A 49 -0.73 -10.59 -4.49
N ALA A 50 -0.05 -11.64 -4.01
CA ALA A 50 -0.56 -12.54 -2.98
C ALA A 50 -0.81 -11.84 -1.63
N VAL A 51 -0.15 -10.70 -1.40
CA VAL A 51 -0.33 -9.86 -0.20
C VAL A 51 -0.82 -8.45 -0.54
N GLY A 52 -1.26 -8.23 -1.78
CA GLY A 52 -1.84 -6.98 -2.23
C GLY A 52 -0.85 -5.90 -2.65
N LEU A 53 0.40 -6.29 -2.95
CA LEU A 53 1.45 -5.45 -3.52
C LEU A 53 1.57 -5.64 -5.04
N PRO A 54 2.19 -4.69 -5.76
CA PRO A 54 2.60 -4.89 -7.15
C PRO A 54 3.38 -6.18 -7.37
N ALA A 55 3.21 -6.81 -8.53
CA ALA A 55 3.91 -8.05 -8.86
C ALA A 55 5.44 -7.89 -8.74
N GLY A 56 6.09 -8.85 -8.08
CA GLY A 56 7.54 -8.85 -7.85
C GLY A 56 8.02 -7.95 -6.70
N GLN A 57 7.14 -7.17 -6.06
CA GLN A 57 7.51 -6.35 -4.91
C GLN A 57 7.61 -7.21 -3.65
N MET A 58 8.73 -7.10 -2.93
CA MET A 58 8.95 -7.76 -1.63
C MET A 58 7.88 -7.36 -0.61
N GLY A 59 7.53 -8.32 0.26
CA GLY A 59 6.66 -8.06 1.41
C GLY A 59 7.30 -7.12 2.42
N ASN A 60 6.54 -6.73 3.43
CA ASN A 60 7.02 -6.00 4.61
C ASN A 60 6.06 -6.25 5.77
N SER A 61 6.47 -5.86 6.97
CA SER A 61 5.76 -6.26 8.18
C SER A 61 4.38 -5.65 8.30
N GLU A 62 4.17 -4.40 7.85
CA GLU A 62 2.86 -3.76 7.81
C GLU A 62 1.90 -4.56 6.94
N VAL A 63 2.28 -4.83 5.69
CA VAL A 63 1.47 -5.58 4.73
C VAL A 63 1.24 -7.01 5.21
N GLY A 64 2.28 -7.66 5.72
CA GLY A 64 2.22 -9.03 6.19
C GLY A 64 1.25 -9.21 7.35
N HIS A 65 1.39 -8.41 8.40
CA HIS A 65 0.51 -8.47 9.57
C HIS A 65 -0.94 -8.08 9.24
N MET A 66 -1.13 -7.12 8.33
CA MET A 66 -2.47 -6.73 7.90
C MET A 66 -3.19 -7.87 7.16
N ASN A 67 -2.50 -8.60 6.28
CA ASN A 67 -3.06 -9.77 5.60
C ASN A 67 -3.35 -10.92 6.58
N LEU A 68 -2.41 -11.22 7.49
CA LEU A 68 -2.54 -12.24 8.52
C LEU A 68 -3.79 -12.01 9.39
N GLY A 69 -4.01 -10.77 9.84
CA GLY A 69 -5.15 -10.41 10.67
C GLY A 69 -6.46 -10.26 9.90
N ALA A 70 -6.42 -9.85 8.62
CA ALA A 70 -7.62 -9.62 7.81
C ALA A 70 -8.27 -10.91 7.30
N GLY A 71 -7.51 -12.00 7.14
CA GLY A 71 -8.04 -13.24 6.57
C GLY A 71 -8.43 -13.13 5.09
N ARG A 72 -7.76 -12.21 4.37
CA ARG A 72 -7.94 -11.93 2.95
C ARG A 72 -6.74 -11.15 2.42
N VAL A 73 -6.61 -11.07 1.09
CA VAL A 73 -5.62 -10.19 0.46
C VAL A 73 -5.98 -8.73 0.68
N VAL A 74 -5.08 -7.96 1.28
CA VAL A 74 -5.27 -6.52 1.49
C VAL A 74 -4.53 -5.74 0.43
N TYR A 75 -5.24 -5.39 -0.64
CA TYR A 75 -4.69 -4.61 -1.73
C TYR A 75 -4.34 -3.17 -1.32
N GLN A 76 -3.12 -2.75 -1.61
CA GLN A 76 -2.70 -1.37 -1.50
C GLN A 76 -3.45 -0.49 -2.51
N ASN A 77 -3.62 0.79 -2.21
CA ASN A 77 -4.42 1.70 -3.07
C ASN A 77 -3.93 1.73 -4.53
N LEU A 78 -2.62 1.68 -4.76
CA LEU A 78 -2.07 1.59 -6.12
C LEU A 78 -2.50 0.31 -6.85
N VAL A 79 -2.49 -0.83 -6.17
CA VAL A 79 -2.91 -2.10 -6.77
C VAL A 79 -4.41 -2.12 -7.01
N LYS A 80 -5.22 -1.64 -6.06
CA LYS A 80 -6.67 -1.46 -6.23
C LYS A 80 -6.97 -0.62 -7.47
N LEU A 81 -6.26 0.50 -7.64
CA LEU A 81 -6.41 1.40 -8.77
C LEU A 81 -6.01 0.73 -10.10
N ASN A 82 -4.86 0.04 -10.14
CA ASN A 82 -4.43 -0.70 -11.33
C ASN A 82 -5.46 -1.78 -11.72
N MET A 83 -5.89 -2.59 -10.75
CA MET A 83 -6.91 -3.61 -10.98
C MET A 83 -8.24 -3.01 -11.44
N ALA A 84 -8.64 -1.87 -10.89
CA ALA A 84 -9.88 -1.21 -11.29
C ALA A 84 -9.82 -0.71 -12.75
N VAL A 85 -8.64 -0.32 -13.23
CA VAL A 85 -8.43 0.06 -14.63
C VAL A 85 -8.39 -1.16 -15.53
N GLU A 86 -7.61 -2.18 -15.17
CA GLU A 86 -7.49 -3.43 -15.94
C GLU A 86 -8.84 -4.16 -16.09
N ASN A 87 -9.65 -4.16 -15.04
CA ASN A 87 -10.97 -4.80 -15.04
C ASN A 87 -12.11 -3.88 -15.53
N GLY A 88 -11.82 -2.63 -15.90
CA GLY A 88 -12.84 -1.67 -16.33
C GLY A 88 -13.84 -1.27 -15.22
N THR A 89 -13.47 -1.41 -13.95
CA THR A 89 -14.33 -1.11 -12.80
C THR A 89 -14.04 0.23 -12.13
N LEU A 90 -13.03 0.99 -12.60
CA LEU A 90 -12.71 2.32 -12.05
C LEU A 90 -13.90 3.30 -12.17
N GLY A 91 -14.63 3.25 -13.29
CA GLY A 91 -15.85 4.03 -13.49
C GLY A 91 -17.04 3.59 -12.62
N GLN A 92 -16.92 2.45 -11.94
CA GLN A 92 -17.97 1.90 -11.07
C GLN A 92 -17.82 2.35 -9.62
N GLN A 93 -16.72 3.02 -9.27
CA GLN A 93 -16.55 3.61 -7.95
C GLN A 93 -17.62 4.67 -7.72
N GLN A 94 -18.36 4.57 -6.61
CA GLN A 94 -19.52 5.43 -6.35
C GLN A 94 -19.17 6.93 -6.44
N VAL A 95 -18.02 7.33 -5.89
CA VAL A 95 -17.52 8.71 -5.94
C VAL A 95 -17.36 9.21 -7.39
N ILE A 96 -16.87 8.35 -8.29
CA ILE A 96 -16.72 8.68 -9.72
C ILE A 96 -18.09 8.74 -10.40
N GLN A 97 -18.98 7.80 -10.10
CA GLN A 97 -20.35 7.82 -10.64
C GLN A 97 -21.11 9.08 -10.23
N ASP A 98 -21.04 9.45 -8.95
CA ASP A 98 -21.67 10.66 -8.41
C ASP A 98 -21.14 11.92 -9.09
N ALA A 99 -19.82 11.98 -9.32
CA ALA A 99 -19.18 13.08 -10.01
C ALA A 99 -19.62 13.19 -11.48
N PHE A 100 -19.72 12.05 -12.18
CA PHE A 100 -20.19 12.00 -13.56
C PHE A 100 -21.68 12.34 -13.67
N GLU A 101 -22.50 11.86 -12.73
CA GLU A 101 -23.91 12.19 -12.66
C GLU A 101 -24.12 13.67 -12.43
N TYR A 102 -23.39 14.27 -11.48
CA TYR A 102 -23.42 15.70 -11.24
C TYR A 102 -23.03 16.50 -12.50
N ALA A 103 -21.90 16.16 -13.13
CA ALA A 103 -21.44 16.83 -14.34
C ALA A 103 -22.48 16.79 -15.46
N LYS A 104 -23.11 15.63 -15.66
CA LYS A 104 -24.14 15.41 -16.68
C LYS A 104 -25.43 16.16 -16.37
N ARG A 105 -25.93 16.06 -15.13
CA ARG A 105 -27.21 16.66 -14.69
C ARG A 105 -27.16 18.18 -14.70
N GLU A 106 -26.07 18.75 -14.20
CA GLU A 106 -25.89 20.20 -14.06
C GLU A 106 -25.21 20.85 -15.28
N ASN A 107 -24.90 20.05 -16.31
CA ASN A 107 -24.16 20.46 -17.50
C ASN A 107 -22.84 21.20 -17.16
N LYS A 108 -22.10 20.64 -16.18
CA LYS A 108 -20.82 21.15 -15.71
C LYS A 108 -19.66 20.46 -16.42
N LYS A 109 -18.50 21.11 -16.44
CA LYS A 109 -17.31 20.52 -17.05
C LYS A 109 -16.69 19.52 -16.09
N LEU A 110 -16.18 18.44 -16.66
CA LEU A 110 -15.34 17.47 -15.98
C LEU A 110 -13.90 17.69 -16.40
N HIS A 111 -13.04 17.96 -15.43
CA HIS A 111 -11.62 18.20 -15.62
C HIS A 111 -10.81 17.08 -14.96
N PHE A 112 -9.92 16.46 -15.70
CA PHE A 112 -8.89 15.59 -15.16
C PHE A 112 -7.57 16.35 -15.06
N ILE A 113 -6.95 16.32 -13.89
CA ILE A 113 -5.65 16.97 -13.65
C ILE A 113 -4.69 15.96 -13.04
N GLY A 114 -3.43 15.96 -13.47
CA GLY A 114 -2.45 14.99 -12.97
C GLY A 114 -1.29 14.73 -13.92
N LEU A 115 -0.34 13.93 -13.44
CA LEU A 115 0.90 13.59 -14.14
C LEU A 115 0.63 12.57 -15.25
N VAL A 116 1.03 12.86 -16.48
CA VAL A 116 0.79 12.02 -17.66
C VAL A 116 2.09 11.34 -18.07
N SER A 117 2.35 10.17 -17.49
CA SER A 117 3.47 9.28 -17.82
C SER A 117 3.17 7.84 -17.42
N ASN A 118 4.07 6.90 -17.74
CA ASN A 118 4.03 5.53 -17.23
C ASN A 118 5.01 5.29 -16.07
N GLY A 119 5.47 6.36 -15.39
CA GLY A 119 6.46 6.26 -14.32
C GLY A 119 5.97 5.50 -13.09
N GLY A 120 4.66 5.48 -12.82
CA GLY A 120 4.08 4.66 -11.75
C GLY A 120 4.42 5.11 -10.33
N VAL A 121 4.99 6.31 -10.16
CA VAL A 121 5.38 6.85 -8.84
C VAL A 121 4.28 7.74 -8.25
N HIS A 122 3.72 8.64 -9.05
CA HIS A 122 2.66 9.57 -8.62
C HIS A 122 1.31 9.33 -9.29
N SER A 123 1.32 8.78 -10.49
CA SER A 123 0.16 8.46 -11.33
C SER A 123 0.58 7.41 -12.36
N HIS A 124 -0.36 6.98 -13.20
CA HIS A 124 -0.07 6.29 -14.45
C HIS A 124 -1.05 6.75 -15.55
N ILE A 125 -0.56 6.94 -16.78
CA ILE A 125 -1.39 7.32 -17.94
C ILE A 125 -2.59 6.38 -18.17
N ASN A 126 -2.47 5.09 -17.84
CA ASN A 126 -3.55 4.13 -17.94
C ASN A 126 -4.70 4.45 -16.97
N HIS A 127 -4.43 5.07 -15.82
CA HIS A 127 -5.47 5.54 -14.91
C HIS A 127 -6.30 6.64 -15.55
N LEU A 128 -5.64 7.63 -16.16
CA LEU A 128 -6.32 8.69 -16.91
C LEU A 128 -7.11 8.13 -18.09
N LYS A 129 -6.52 7.21 -18.87
CA LYS A 129 -7.23 6.55 -19.98
C LYS A 129 -8.45 5.76 -19.51
N GLY A 130 -8.33 5.03 -18.40
CA GLY A 130 -9.46 4.33 -17.78
C GLY A 130 -10.58 5.28 -17.35
N LEU A 131 -10.24 6.44 -16.77
CA LEU A 131 -11.21 7.48 -16.43
C LEU A 131 -11.88 8.11 -17.66
N LEU A 132 -11.15 8.34 -18.75
CA LEU A 132 -11.71 8.85 -20.01
C LEU A 132 -12.65 7.83 -20.65
N THR A 133 -12.27 6.54 -20.68
CA THR A 133 -13.14 5.45 -21.13
C THR A 133 -14.42 5.39 -20.28
N ALA A 134 -14.29 5.42 -18.95
CA ALA A 134 -15.43 5.41 -18.05
C ALA A 134 -16.38 6.61 -18.26
N ALA A 135 -15.83 7.82 -18.45
CA ALA A 135 -16.62 9.02 -18.73
C ALA A 135 -17.39 8.88 -20.05
N HIS A 136 -16.74 8.33 -21.09
CA HIS A 136 -17.37 8.05 -22.37
C HIS A 136 -18.51 7.03 -22.25
N GLU A 137 -18.27 5.90 -21.56
CA GLU A 137 -19.26 4.85 -21.33
C GLU A 137 -20.46 5.33 -20.50
N PHE A 138 -20.24 6.26 -19.55
CA PHE A 138 -21.30 6.93 -18.81
C PHE A 138 -22.13 7.91 -19.67
N GLY A 139 -21.62 8.28 -20.85
CA GLY A 139 -22.27 9.16 -21.81
C GLY A 139 -21.95 10.65 -21.62
N LEU A 140 -20.80 10.98 -21.04
CA LEU A 140 -20.22 12.33 -21.13
C LEU A 140 -19.47 12.43 -22.46
N ASN A 141 -19.87 13.34 -23.35
CA ASN A 141 -19.34 13.40 -24.73
C ASN A 141 -18.59 14.69 -25.10
N GLU A 142 -18.88 15.82 -24.45
CA GLU A 142 -18.38 17.13 -24.93
C GLU A 142 -17.57 17.91 -23.89
N ASN A 143 -18.03 17.90 -22.63
CA ASN A 143 -17.51 18.74 -21.56
C ASN A 143 -16.48 18.01 -20.68
N VAL A 144 -15.59 17.23 -21.31
CA VAL A 144 -14.51 16.50 -20.63
C VAL A 144 -13.17 17.05 -21.07
N PHE A 145 -12.33 17.47 -20.12
CA PHE A 145 -11.08 18.17 -20.38
C PHE A 145 -9.93 17.59 -19.57
N VAL A 146 -8.72 17.64 -20.12
CA VAL A 146 -7.50 17.22 -19.43
C VAL A 146 -6.52 18.38 -19.31
N HIS A 147 -6.02 18.59 -18.10
CA HIS A 147 -4.87 19.44 -17.81
C HIS A 147 -3.69 18.53 -17.49
N ALA A 148 -2.85 18.29 -18.48
CA ALA A 148 -1.75 17.34 -18.40
C ALA A 148 -0.54 17.95 -17.69
N PHE A 149 -0.06 17.28 -16.64
CA PHE A 149 1.23 17.58 -16.04
C PHE A 149 2.29 16.66 -16.66
N THR A 150 3.37 17.19 -17.24
CA THR A 150 4.43 16.40 -17.87
C THR A 150 5.50 16.00 -16.86
N ASP A 151 6.10 14.81 -17.07
CA ASP A 151 6.96 14.15 -16.09
C ASP A 151 8.44 14.52 -16.20
N GLY A 152 9.20 13.79 -17.02
CA GLY A 152 10.64 13.98 -17.23
C GLY A 152 11.55 13.67 -16.06
N ARG A 153 11.01 13.08 -14.97
CA ARG A 153 11.76 12.77 -13.75
C ARG A 153 11.65 11.30 -13.34
N ASP A 154 10.44 10.76 -13.37
CA ASP A 154 10.20 9.33 -13.14
C ASP A 154 10.26 8.54 -14.47
N CYS A 155 10.44 9.25 -15.59
CA CYS A 155 10.64 8.75 -16.95
C CYS A 155 11.74 9.55 -17.66
N ASP A 156 12.05 9.18 -18.91
CA ASP A 156 13.01 9.93 -19.74
C ASP A 156 12.59 11.41 -19.87
N PRO A 157 13.53 12.39 -19.77
CA PRO A 157 13.25 13.82 -19.83
C PRO A 157 12.53 14.37 -21.08
N HIS A 158 12.45 13.59 -22.17
CA HIS A 158 11.79 13.98 -23.43
C HIS A 158 10.67 13.00 -23.84
N SER A 159 10.22 12.15 -22.92
CA SER A 159 9.17 11.14 -23.19
C SER A 159 7.74 11.71 -23.20
N GLY A 160 7.54 12.92 -22.65
CA GLY A 160 6.25 13.60 -22.55
C GLY A 160 5.57 13.83 -23.89
N LEU A 161 6.34 14.09 -24.95
CA LEU A 161 5.80 14.20 -26.31
C LEU A 161 5.02 12.93 -26.72
N GLY A 162 5.61 11.75 -26.48
CA GLY A 162 4.97 10.47 -26.80
C GLY A 162 3.74 10.21 -25.95
N PHE A 163 3.77 10.54 -24.66
CA PHE A 163 2.62 10.38 -23.78
C PHE A 163 1.45 11.31 -24.12
N ILE A 164 1.73 12.55 -24.54
CA ILE A 164 0.68 13.48 -24.97
C ILE A 164 0.07 13.02 -26.31
N GLU A 165 0.88 12.53 -27.25
CA GLU A 165 0.39 11.92 -28.50
C GLU A 165 -0.52 10.72 -28.21
N GLU A 166 -0.05 9.78 -27.38
CA GLU A 166 -0.78 8.60 -26.93
C GLU A 166 -2.11 8.96 -26.23
N LEU A 167 -2.11 10.02 -25.41
CA LEU A 167 -3.31 10.53 -24.75
C LEU A 167 -4.32 11.09 -25.76
N GLN A 168 -3.87 11.90 -26.72
CA GLN A 168 -4.74 12.47 -27.75
C GLN A 168 -5.35 11.38 -28.64
N GLU A 169 -4.60 10.34 -28.99
CA GLU A 169 -5.13 9.16 -29.70
C GLU A 169 -6.23 8.44 -28.91
N HIS A 170 -6.07 8.30 -27.59
CA HIS A 170 -7.08 7.68 -26.73
C HIS A 170 -8.35 8.53 -26.65
N MET A 171 -8.21 9.86 -26.53
CA MET A 171 -9.34 10.80 -26.52
C MET A 171 -10.17 10.74 -27.80
N GLN A 172 -9.52 10.56 -28.97
CA GLN A 172 -10.22 10.40 -30.25
C GLN A 172 -11.09 9.14 -30.29
N LYS A 173 -10.69 8.07 -29.59
CA LYS A 173 -11.42 6.80 -29.51
C LYS A 173 -12.51 6.79 -28.43
N THR A 174 -12.45 7.73 -27.48
CA THR A 174 -13.33 7.79 -26.31
C THR A 174 -13.95 9.18 -26.17
N VAL A 175 -13.50 9.97 -25.20
CA VAL A 175 -13.89 11.36 -24.98
C VAL A 175 -12.69 12.15 -24.45
N GLY A 176 -12.80 13.46 -24.48
CA GLY A 176 -11.86 14.38 -23.83
C GLY A 176 -11.23 15.34 -24.81
N LYS A 177 -10.88 16.53 -24.30
CA LYS A 177 -10.06 17.50 -25.03
C LYS A 177 -8.90 17.90 -24.13
N LEU A 178 -7.69 17.90 -24.68
CA LEU A 178 -6.54 18.45 -24.00
C LEU A 178 -6.72 19.98 -23.89
N ALA A 179 -6.67 20.51 -22.68
CA ALA A 179 -6.87 21.93 -22.39
C ALA A 179 -5.55 22.65 -22.11
N THR A 180 -4.68 22.04 -21.30
CA THR A 180 -3.37 22.60 -20.96
C THR A 180 -2.31 21.51 -20.84
N VAL A 181 -1.06 21.88 -21.11
CA VAL A 181 0.14 21.07 -20.81
C VAL A 181 1.10 21.92 -19.98
N ILE A 182 1.63 21.36 -18.90
CA ILE A 182 2.59 22.06 -18.03
C ILE A 182 3.53 21.07 -17.33
N GLY A 183 4.78 21.45 -17.10
CA GLY A 183 5.75 20.65 -16.36
C GLY A 183 5.39 20.43 -14.89
N ARG A 184 5.66 19.22 -14.38
CA ARG A 184 5.47 18.87 -12.96
C ARG A 184 6.21 19.79 -12.00
N TYR A 185 7.30 20.43 -12.44
CA TYR A 185 8.01 21.42 -11.62
C TYR A 185 7.10 22.56 -11.13
N TYR A 186 6.08 22.91 -11.92
CA TYR A 186 5.11 23.95 -11.59
C TYR A 186 3.86 23.39 -10.93
N ALA A 187 3.30 22.30 -11.47
CA ALA A 187 2.01 21.76 -11.04
C ALA A 187 2.07 20.83 -9.82
N MET A 188 3.26 20.36 -9.45
CA MET A 188 3.49 19.32 -8.44
C MET A 188 4.65 19.68 -7.50
N ASP A 189 4.77 20.96 -7.14
CA ASP A 189 5.64 21.39 -6.04
C ASP A 189 5.13 20.82 -4.70
N ARG A 190 6.03 20.74 -3.72
CA ARG A 190 5.75 20.24 -2.36
C ARG A 190 6.55 21.00 -1.28
N ASP A 191 7.26 22.05 -1.71
CA ASP A 191 8.17 22.85 -0.89
C ASP A 191 7.57 24.24 -0.60
N ARG A 192 6.27 24.43 -0.86
CA ARG A 192 5.49 25.66 -0.69
C ARG A 192 6.02 26.82 -1.53
N ARG A 193 6.50 26.52 -2.73
CA ARG A 193 6.93 27.52 -3.71
C ARG A 193 5.74 27.97 -4.55
N TRP A 194 4.91 28.80 -3.94
CA TRP A 194 3.64 29.26 -4.51
C TRP A 194 3.80 30.02 -5.82
N GLU A 195 4.97 30.62 -6.09
CA GLU A 195 5.28 31.23 -7.39
C GLU A 195 5.28 30.21 -8.54
N ARG A 196 5.59 28.94 -8.26
CA ARG A 196 5.54 27.86 -9.23
C ARG A 196 4.12 27.34 -9.39
N VAL A 197 3.44 27.11 -8.27
CA VAL A 197 2.05 26.66 -8.24
C VAL A 197 1.13 27.67 -8.94
N LYS A 198 1.41 28.96 -8.80
CA LYS A 198 0.72 30.05 -9.50
C LYS A 198 0.71 29.86 -11.02
N LEU A 199 1.81 29.41 -11.62
CA LEU A 199 1.86 29.20 -13.08
C LEU A 199 0.93 28.06 -13.50
N ALA A 200 0.81 27.00 -12.70
CA ALA A 200 -0.14 25.93 -12.95
C ALA A 200 -1.59 26.38 -12.73
N TYR A 201 -1.85 27.10 -11.65
CA TYR A 201 -3.16 27.68 -11.35
C TYR A 201 -3.62 28.61 -12.49
N ASP A 202 -2.77 29.54 -12.92
CA ASP A 202 -3.09 30.49 -14.00
C ASP A 202 -3.33 29.82 -15.33
N ALA A 203 -2.59 28.75 -15.63
CA ALA A 203 -2.81 27.97 -16.84
C ALA A 203 -4.23 27.38 -16.85
N MET A 204 -4.64 26.76 -15.74
CA MET A 204 -5.89 26.02 -15.66
C MET A 204 -7.12 26.92 -15.41
N VAL A 205 -6.99 27.99 -14.63
CA VAL A 205 -8.09 28.85 -14.20
C VAL A 205 -8.21 30.10 -15.07
N GLU A 206 -7.08 30.74 -15.38
CA GLU A 206 -7.07 32.00 -16.14
C GLU A 206 -6.78 31.80 -17.63
N GLY A 207 -6.20 30.66 -18.03
CA GLY A 207 -5.81 30.37 -19.41
C GLY A 207 -4.54 31.11 -19.84
N VAL A 208 -3.62 31.38 -18.91
CA VAL A 208 -2.38 32.14 -19.18
C VAL A 208 -1.24 31.18 -19.54
N GLY A 209 -0.64 31.38 -20.71
CA GLY A 209 0.48 30.60 -21.20
C GLY A 209 0.69 30.77 -22.70
N LEU A 210 1.53 29.91 -23.29
CA LEU A 210 1.71 29.83 -24.73
C LEU A 210 0.45 29.26 -25.39
N GLN A 211 -0.27 30.09 -26.14
CA GLN A 211 -1.46 29.64 -26.86
C GLN A 211 -1.08 28.86 -28.12
N THR A 212 -1.70 27.71 -28.34
CA THR A 212 -1.47 26.86 -29.52
C THR A 212 -2.72 26.06 -29.88
N THR A 213 -2.81 25.61 -31.14
CA THR A 213 -3.76 24.58 -31.58
C THR A 213 -3.08 23.20 -31.69
N ASP A 214 -1.76 23.14 -31.57
CA ASP A 214 -0.94 21.93 -31.68
C ASP A 214 0.01 21.83 -30.47
N ALA A 215 -0.35 20.96 -29.52
CA ALA A 215 0.44 20.72 -28.32
C ALA A 215 1.78 20.04 -28.63
N LEU A 216 1.78 19.11 -29.60
CA LEU A 216 2.96 18.33 -29.96
C LEU A 216 4.03 19.22 -30.58
N ALA A 217 3.64 20.16 -31.44
CA ALA A 217 4.55 21.17 -31.98
C ALA A 217 5.14 22.06 -30.87
N ALA A 218 4.31 22.56 -29.94
CA ALA A 218 4.77 23.41 -28.84
C ALA A 218 5.74 22.68 -27.87
N ILE A 219 5.53 21.38 -27.63
CA ILE A 219 6.45 20.55 -26.84
C ILE A 219 7.79 20.36 -27.59
N LYS A 220 7.74 20.01 -28.89
CA LYS A 220 8.96 19.89 -29.73
C LYS A 220 9.76 21.18 -29.76
N ASP A 221 9.09 22.33 -29.88
CA ASP A 221 9.74 23.64 -29.84
C ASP A 221 10.38 23.91 -28.48
N SER A 222 9.74 23.49 -27.38
CA SER A 222 10.33 23.60 -26.04
C SER A 222 11.59 22.74 -25.90
N TYR A 223 11.57 21.50 -26.41
CA TYR A 223 12.75 20.63 -26.44
C TYR A 223 13.90 21.23 -27.27
N ASN A 224 13.60 21.81 -28.44
CA ASN A 224 14.58 22.51 -29.26
C ASN A 224 15.21 23.71 -28.54
N ASN A 225 14.52 24.27 -27.54
CA ASN A 225 15.02 25.33 -26.66
C ASN A 225 15.59 24.80 -25.33
N ASN A 226 15.92 23.51 -25.25
CA ASN A 226 16.48 22.82 -24.07
C ASN A 226 15.59 22.89 -22.82
N VAL A 227 14.27 23.01 -22.99
CA VAL A 227 13.29 22.91 -21.89
C VAL A 227 12.67 21.51 -21.95
N THR A 228 13.05 20.65 -21.01
CA THR A 228 12.55 19.26 -20.90
C THR A 228 11.18 19.20 -20.23
N ASP A 229 10.58 17.99 -20.21
CA ASP A 229 9.23 17.73 -19.69
C ASP A 229 8.98 18.29 -18.29
N GLU A 230 9.92 18.10 -17.36
CA GLU A 230 9.77 18.54 -15.98
C GLU A 230 9.52 20.06 -15.90
N PHE A 231 10.10 20.83 -16.83
CA PHE A 231 10.15 22.29 -16.81
C PHE A 231 9.33 22.97 -17.91
N LEU A 232 8.48 22.24 -18.63
CA LEU A 232 7.59 22.84 -19.63
C LEU A 232 6.77 23.96 -19.02
N LYS A 233 6.88 25.15 -19.61
CA LYS A 233 6.04 26.29 -19.24
C LYS A 233 4.59 26.03 -19.68
N PRO A 234 3.59 26.75 -19.13
CA PRO A 234 2.20 26.57 -19.51
C PRO A 234 1.96 26.67 -21.02
N ILE A 235 1.42 25.62 -21.61
CA ILE A 235 0.90 25.55 -22.98
C ILE A 235 -0.62 25.47 -22.89
N ILE A 236 -1.32 26.37 -23.56
CA ILE A 236 -2.77 26.51 -23.51
C ILE A 236 -3.33 26.17 -24.88
N LEU A 237 -4.15 25.12 -24.95
CA LEU A 237 -4.83 24.80 -26.19
C LEU A 237 -5.99 25.78 -26.39
N VAL A 238 -6.09 26.33 -27.59
CA VAL A 238 -7.10 27.32 -27.95
C VAL A 238 -7.95 26.87 -29.12
N ASN A 239 -9.15 27.43 -29.21
CA ASN A 239 -10.09 27.23 -30.29
C ASN A 239 -10.65 28.57 -30.77
N THR A 240 -11.05 28.61 -32.03
CA THR A 240 -11.71 29.77 -32.64
C THR A 240 -13.21 29.64 -32.47
N THR A 241 -13.82 30.62 -31.80
CA THR A 241 -15.28 30.73 -31.66
C THR A 241 -15.94 31.02 -33.01
N ALA A 242 -17.26 30.81 -33.11
CA ALA A 242 -18.04 31.13 -34.32
C ALA A 242 -17.94 32.61 -34.73
N THR A 243 -17.62 33.51 -33.79
CA THR A 243 -17.41 34.95 -34.03
C THR A 243 -15.96 35.32 -34.36
N GLY A 244 -15.07 34.32 -34.50
CA GLY A 244 -13.65 34.52 -34.84
C GLY A 244 -12.72 34.81 -33.67
N ASN A 245 -13.21 34.85 -32.43
CA ASN A 245 -12.36 35.08 -31.25
C ASN A 245 -11.59 33.80 -30.88
N ILE A 246 -10.32 33.95 -30.52
CA ILE A 246 -9.49 32.88 -29.97
C ILE A 246 -9.72 32.79 -28.47
N VAL A 247 -10.13 31.62 -27.99
CA VAL A 247 -10.39 31.35 -26.56
C VAL A 247 -9.72 30.04 -26.13
N PRO A 248 -9.37 29.86 -24.85
CA PRO A 248 -8.91 28.57 -24.35
C PRO A 248 -9.98 27.48 -24.54
N VAL A 249 -9.53 26.26 -24.89
CA VAL A 249 -10.38 25.07 -25.03
C VAL A 249 -11.21 24.83 -23.77
N ALA A 250 -10.59 24.98 -22.60
CA ALA A 250 -11.27 25.03 -21.32
C ALA A 250 -10.47 25.79 -20.26
N ARG A 251 -11.21 26.35 -19.31
CA ARG A 251 -10.74 26.84 -18.02
C ARG A 251 -11.59 26.20 -16.93
N ILE A 252 -10.99 25.94 -15.78
CA ILE A 252 -11.69 25.49 -14.57
C ILE A 252 -12.43 26.68 -13.97
N VAL A 253 -13.74 26.56 -13.75
CA VAL A 253 -14.56 27.61 -13.11
C VAL A 253 -15.37 27.06 -11.94
N ASP A 254 -16.01 27.96 -11.18
CA ASP A 254 -16.88 27.58 -10.07
C ASP A 254 -17.95 26.55 -10.51
N ASN A 255 -18.10 25.53 -9.66
CA ASN A 255 -19.01 24.38 -9.78
C ASN A 255 -18.64 23.37 -10.87
N ASP A 256 -17.45 23.44 -11.45
CA ASP A 256 -16.93 22.34 -12.28
C ASP A 256 -16.50 21.15 -11.41
N VAL A 257 -16.45 19.97 -12.03
CA VAL A 257 -15.90 18.74 -11.44
C VAL A 257 -14.43 18.65 -11.76
N VAL A 258 -13.59 18.43 -10.75
CA VAL A 258 -12.15 18.23 -10.93
C VAL A 258 -11.75 16.92 -10.28
N ILE A 259 -11.22 15.99 -11.08
CA ILE A 259 -10.64 14.73 -10.63
C ILE A 259 -9.12 14.82 -10.75
N CYS A 260 -8.44 14.89 -9.61
CA CYS A 260 -6.98 14.76 -9.56
C CYS A 260 -6.59 13.28 -9.55
N PHE A 261 -6.02 12.80 -10.65
CA PHE A 261 -5.74 11.38 -10.87
C PHE A 261 -4.33 10.94 -10.41
N ASN A 262 -3.63 11.78 -9.63
CA ASN A 262 -2.46 11.32 -8.90
C ASN A 262 -2.93 10.43 -7.72
N PHE A 263 -2.21 9.35 -7.42
CA PHE A 263 -2.49 8.50 -6.26
C PHE A 263 -1.48 8.70 -5.13
N ARG A 264 -0.33 9.32 -5.41
CA ARG A 264 0.64 9.67 -4.37
C ARG A 264 0.34 11.06 -3.81
N THR A 265 0.34 11.15 -2.49
CA THR A 265 -0.29 12.26 -1.75
C THR A 265 0.55 13.53 -1.69
N ASP A 266 1.87 13.42 -1.57
CA ASP A 266 2.76 14.55 -1.23
C ASP A 266 2.69 15.74 -2.19
N ARG A 267 2.81 15.48 -3.50
CA ARG A 267 2.85 16.53 -4.53
C ARG A 267 1.49 16.99 -5.05
N GLY A 268 0.42 16.26 -4.72
CA GLY A 268 -0.94 16.65 -5.09
C GLY A 268 -1.55 17.70 -4.16
N ARG A 269 -0.97 17.91 -2.98
CA ARG A 269 -1.50 18.77 -1.92
C ARG A 269 -1.57 20.24 -2.31
N GLU A 270 -0.49 20.83 -2.80
CA GLU A 270 -0.41 22.28 -3.02
C GLU A 270 -1.38 22.75 -4.10
N ILE A 271 -1.48 22.02 -5.21
CA ILE A 271 -2.43 22.36 -6.27
C ILE A 271 -3.88 22.17 -5.82
N THR A 272 -4.14 21.15 -5.01
CA THR A 272 -5.46 20.93 -4.39
C THR A 272 -5.82 22.06 -3.42
N GLU A 273 -4.84 22.54 -2.65
CA GLU A 273 -5.00 23.60 -1.66
C GLU A 273 -5.40 24.93 -2.30
N VAL A 274 -4.71 25.34 -3.37
CA VAL A 274 -5.00 26.60 -4.09
C VAL A 274 -6.29 26.53 -4.90
N LEU A 275 -6.70 25.36 -5.38
CA LEU A 275 -7.91 25.20 -6.18
C LEU A 275 -9.19 25.10 -5.32
N SER A 276 -9.13 24.45 -4.14
CA SER A 276 -10.35 24.05 -3.41
C SER A 276 -10.39 24.48 -1.94
N GLN A 277 -9.25 24.68 -1.28
CA GLN A 277 -9.22 24.78 0.18
C GLN A 277 -9.18 26.23 0.66
N LYS A 278 -8.21 27.03 0.20
CA LYS A 278 -8.00 28.41 0.69
C LYS A 278 -7.50 29.38 -0.37
N ASP A 279 -7.79 30.66 -0.16
CA ASP A 279 -7.29 31.76 -0.98
C ASP A 279 -5.82 32.06 -0.66
N PHE A 280 -5.10 32.55 -1.66
CA PHE A 280 -3.74 33.07 -1.54
C PHE A 280 -3.65 34.46 -2.18
N PRO A 281 -4.12 35.51 -1.50
CA PRO A 281 -4.19 36.86 -2.07
C PRO A 281 -2.83 37.43 -2.48
N GLU A 282 -1.76 37.09 -1.75
CA GLU A 282 -0.38 37.49 -2.04
C GLU A 282 0.09 37.04 -3.43
N PHE A 283 -0.46 35.92 -3.89
CA PHE A 283 -0.19 35.36 -5.20
C PHE A 283 -1.38 35.52 -6.14
N PHE A 284 -2.40 36.33 -5.83
CA PHE A 284 -3.59 36.48 -6.67
C PHE A 284 -4.28 35.15 -7.06
N MET A 285 -4.23 34.14 -6.18
CA MET A 285 -4.99 32.90 -6.36
C MET A 285 -6.18 32.88 -5.42
N ARG A 286 -7.33 32.43 -5.92
CA ARG A 286 -8.56 32.33 -5.16
C ARG A 286 -9.08 30.91 -5.29
N LYS A 287 -9.53 30.32 -4.20
CA LYS A 287 -10.18 29.01 -4.28
C LYS A 287 -11.48 29.09 -5.08
N LEU A 288 -11.79 28.00 -5.75
CA LEU A 288 -13.03 27.80 -6.49
C LEU A 288 -13.94 26.87 -5.68
N ASN A 289 -15.25 27.02 -5.86
CA ASN A 289 -16.25 26.10 -5.33
C ASN A 289 -16.34 24.89 -6.27
N LEU A 290 -15.47 23.90 -6.10
CA LEU A 290 -15.35 22.75 -6.99
C LEU A 290 -15.96 21.48 -6.38
N HIS A 291 -16.47 20.62 -7.25
CA HIS A 291 -16.64 19.20 -6.91
C HIS A 291 -15.28 18.53 -7.10
N TYR A 292 -14.48 18.51 -6.03
CA TYR A 292 -13.09 18.10 -6.09
C TYR A 292 -12.90 16.66 -5.58
N ILE A 293 -12.33 15.82 -6.44
CA ILE A 293 -12.11 14.40 -6.18
C ILE A 293 -10.62 14.08 -6.32
N THR A 294 -10.10 13.24 -5.43
CA THR A 294 -8.74 12.69 -5.51
C THR A 294 -8.80 11.16 -5.52
N LEU A 295 -7.85 10.50 -6.19
CA LEU A 295 -7.84 9.02 -6.19
C LEU A 295 -7.53 8.43 -4.81
N THR A 296 -6.72 9.12 -4.01
CA THR A 296 -6.36 8.75 -2.65
C THR A 296 -6.46 9.94 -1.71
N ASN A 297 -6.38 9.69 -0.40
CA ASN A 297 -6.49 10.72 0.61
C ASN A 297 -5.20 11.55 0.70
N TYR A 298 -5.22 12.78 0.16
CA TYR A 298 -4.04 13.65 0.19
C TYR A 298 -3.78 14.23 1.58
N ASP A 299 -4.82 14.64 2.29
CA ASP A 299 -4.76 15.20 3.64
C ASP A 299 -6.14 15.09 4.30
N LYS A 300 -6.22 14.40 5.45
CA LYS A 300 -7.47 14.17 6.20
C LYS A 300 -8.12 15.47 6.69
N THR A 301 -7.40 16.59 6.69
CA THR A 301 -7.92 17.90 7.10
C THR A 301 -8.63 18.65 5.97
N PHE A 302 -8.44 18.24 4.71
CA PHE A 302 -9.10 18.87 3.57
C PHE A 302 -10.61 18.75 3.67
N GLN A 303 -11.30 19.86 3.40
CA GLN A 303 -12.75 19.96 3.46
C GLN A 303 -13.32 19.83 2.06
N ASN A 304 -14.45 19.13 1.95
CA ASN A 304 -15.18 18.93 0.69
C ASN A 304 -14.33 18.32 -0.45
N VAL A 305 -13.38 17.44 -0.11
CA VAL A 305 -12.66 16.60 -1.07
C VAL A 305 -13.18 15.18 -0.95
N GLN A 306 -13.65 14.62 -2.05
CA GLN A 306 -14.08 13.22 -2.11
C GLN A 306 -12.90 12.34 -2.51
N VAL A 307 -12.76 11.17 -1.88
CA VAL A 307 -11.63 10.26 -2.11
C VAL A 307 -12.16 8.96 -2.73
N VAL A 308 -11.54 8.51 -3.84
CA VAL A 308 -11.96 7.28 -4.52
C VAL A 308 -11.52 6.03 -3.76
N PHE A 309 -10.23 5.94 -3.39
CA PHE A 309 -9.66 4.87 -2.59
C PHE A 309 -9.12 5.44 -1.28
N ASP A 310 -9.95 5.41 -0.24
CA ASP A 310 -9.57 5.86 1.10
C ASP A 310 -9.05 4.69 1.95
N GLU A 311 -8.19 5.00 2.92
CA GLU A 311 -7.67 4.04 3.89
C GLU A 311 -8.74 3.79 4.96
N GLU A 312 -9.59 2.79 4.72
CA GLU A 312 -10.58 2.35 5.72
C GLU A 312 -9.95 1.37 6.72
N VAL A 313 -10.37 1.48 7.98
CA VAL A 313 -10.13 0.44 8.99
C VAL A 313 -10.84 -0.83 8.53
N LEU A 314 -10.09 -1.92 8.38
CA LEU A 314 -10.63 -3.19 7.94
C LEU A 314 -11.58 -3.75 9.01
N LYS A 315 -12.79 -4.11 8.59
CA LYS A 315 -13.79 -4.74 9.45
C LYS A 315 -13.70 -6.26 9.40
N GLU A 316 -14.23 -6.92 10.42
CA GLU A 316 -14.26 -8.37 10.55
C GLU A 316 -12.86 -8.99 10.38
N THR A 317 -11.86 -8.34 10.98
CA THR A 317 -10.53 -8.93 11.17
C THR A 317 -10.58 -9.98 12.28
N MET A 318 -9.55 -10.81 12.38
CA MET A 318 -9.48 -11.89 13.37
C MET A 318 -9.76 -11.41 14.80
N GLY A 319 -9.21 -10.25 15.19
CA GLY A 319 -9.46 -9.69 16.51
C GLY A 319 -10.92 -9.36 16.78
N GLU A 320 -11.63 -8.80 15.80
CA GLU A 320 -13.05 -8.47 15.88
C GLU A 320 -13.93 -9.74 15.92
N ILE A 321 -13.57 -10.76 15.13
CA ILE A 321 -14.28 -12.04 15.11
C ILE A 321 -14.16 -12.75 16.46
N LEU A 322 -12.98 -12.72 17.07
CA LEU A 322 -12.76 -13.29 18.40
C LEU A 322 -13.57 -12.55 19.47
N GLU A 323 -13.56 -11.21 19.46
CA GLU A 323 -14.38 -10.38 20.35
C GLU A 323 -15.87 -10.73 20.25
N ARG A 324 -16.40 -10.77 19.02
CA ARG A 324 -17.81 -11.08 18.76
C ARG A 324 -18.22 -12.46 19.27
N ASN A 325 -17.28 -13.39 19.35
CA ASN A 325 -17.47 -14.75 19.87
C ASN A 325 -17.11 -14.89 21.36
N GLY A 326 -16.90 -13.78 22.07
CA GLY A 326 -16.57 -13.77 23.50
C GLY A 326 -15.23 -14.42 23.82
N LYS A 327 -14.29 -14.42 22.87
CA LYS A 327 -12.95 -15.02 23.02
C LYS A 327 -11.97 -13.99 23.54
N THR A 328 -11.16 -14.44 24.48
CA THR A 328 -10.04 -13.66 25.03
C THR A 328 -8.83 -13.78 24.11
N GLN A 329 -8.07 -12.69 23.96
CA GLN A 329 -6.91 -12.67 23.06
C GLN A 329 -5.75 -11.88 23.65
N ILE A 330 -4.51 -12.32 23.36
CA ILE A 330 -3.29 -11.59 23.72
C ILE A 330 -2.52 -11.21 22.45
N ARG A 331 -2.07 -9.96 22.38
CA ARG A 331 -1.07 -9.49 21.42
C ARG A 331 0.24 -9.26 22.16
N ILE A 332 1.35 -9.83 21.67
CA ILE A 332 2.65 -9.66 22.31
C ILE A 332 3.77 -9.49 21.29
N ALA A 333 4.60 -8.46 21.51
CA ALA A 333 5.82 -8.23 20.76
C ALA A 333 6.72 -7.27 21.54
N GLU A 334 7.94 -7.09 21.04
CA GLU A 334 8.79 -5.99 21.48
C GLU A 334 8.46 -4.67 20.75
N THR A 335 9.08 -3.56 21.18
CA THR A 335 8.75 -2.20 20.69
C THR A 335 8.72 -2.08 19.17
N GLU A 336 9.69 -2.66 18.47
CA GLU A 336 9.79 -2.59 17.01
C GLU A 336 8.59 -3.22 16.29
N LYS A 337 8.05 -4.32 16.84
CA LYS A 337 6.95 -5.08 16.22
C LYS A 337 5.62 -4.96 16.95
N TYR A 338 5.55 -4.14 18.00
CA TYR A 338 4.32 -3.91 18.75
C TYR A 338 3.18 -3.32 17.89
N PRO A 339 3.38 -2.30 17.04
CA PRO A 339 2.32 -1.81 16.13
C PRO A 339 1.83 -2.89 15.15
N HIS A 340 2.69 -3.85 14.81
CA HIS A 340 2.41 -4.89 13.83
C HIS A 340 1.42 -5.92 14.37
N VAL A 341 1.65 -6.44 15.59
CA VAL A 341 0.71 -7.36 16.25
C VAL A 341 -0.53 -6.67 16.82
N THR A 342 -0.56 -5.34 16.87
CA THR A 342 -1.68 -4.53 17.39
C THR A 342 -2.42 -3.80 16.27
N PHE A 343 -1.98 -2.60 15.91
CA PHE A 343 -2.62 -1.74 14.91
C PHE A 343 -2.80 -2.41 13.54
N PHE A 344 -1.72 -2.94 12.96
CA PHE A 344 -1.78 -3.52 11.60
C PHE A 344 -2.54 -4.85 11.56
N PHE A 345 -2.28 -5.77 12.50
CA PHE A 345 -3.04 -7.02 12.62
C PHE A 345 -4.54 -6.78 12.89
N SER A 346 -4.89 -5.67 13.54
CA SER A 346 -6.29 -5.26 13.77
C SER A 346 -6.89 -4.48 12.61
N GLY A 347 -6.20 -4.40 11.46
CA GLY A 347 -6.72 -3.76 10.26
C GLY A 347 -6.67 -2.23 10.29
N GLY A 348 -5.70 -1.63 10.99
CA GLY A 348 -5.58 -0.18 11.16
C GLY A 348 -6.40 0.38 12.32
N ARG A 349 -6.86 -0.48 13.25
CA ARG A 349 -7.57 -0.09 14.47
C ARG A 349 -6.60 0.04 15.64
N GLU A 350 -6.57 1.23 16.25
CA GLU A 350 -5.74 1.49 17.44
C GLU A 350 -6.38 0.96 18.73
N GLU A 351 -7.69 1.17 18.90
CA GLU A 351 -8.44 0.77 20.09
C GLU A 351 -8.46 -0.76 20.26
N GLU A 352 -8.21 -1.25 21.47
CA GLU A 352 -8.29 -2.68 21.82
C GLU A 352 -9.71 -3.23 21.58
N PHE A 353 -9.79 -4.51 21.22
CA PHE A 353 -11.05 -5.25 21.22
C PHE A 353 -11.43 -5.67 22.66
N ASN A 354 -12.73 -5.85 22.95
CA ASN A 354 -13.14 -6.40 24.24
C ASN A 354 -12.56 -7.81 24.42
N GLY A 355 -11.90 -8.05 25.55
CA GLY A 355 -11.18 -9.29 25.82
C GLY A 355 -9.78 -9.38 25.19
N GLU A 356 -9.31 -8.32 24.52
CA GLU A 356 -7.92 -8.17 24.12
C GLU A 356 -7.05 -7.67 25.28
N ARG A 357 -5.84 -8.21 25.40
CA ARG A 357 -4.75 -7.67 26.22
C ARG A 357 -3.50 -7.52 25.37
N ARG A 358 -2.79 -6.42 25.53
CA ARG A 358 -1.53 -6.16 24.83
C ARG A 358 -0.35 -6.19 25.79
N LEU A 359 0.67 -6.96 25.45
CA LEU A 359 1.91 -7.10 26.21
C LEU A 359 3.05 -6.51 25.38
N LEU A 360 3.68 -5.46 25.90
CA LEU A 360 4.82 -4.79 25.27
C LEU A 360 6.10 -5.10 26.03
N CYS A 361 7.05 -5.73 25.35
CA CYS A 361 8.42 -5.86 25.84
C CYS A 361 9.28 -4.71 25.29
N PRO A 362 9.96 -3.89 26.10
CA PRO A 362 10.81 -2.84 25.57
C PRO A 362 11.95 -3.42 24.73
N SER A 363 12.14 -2.95 23.48
CA SER A 363 13.34 -3.27 22.69
C SER A 363 14.59 -2.66 23.33
N PRO A 364 15.78 -3.24 23.14
CA PRO A 364 17.00 -2.72 23.77
C PRO A 364 17.37 -1.34 23.21
N LYS A 365 17.51 -0.37 24.11
CA LYS A 365 17.90 1.02 23.79
C LYS A 365 19.37 1.31 24.09
N ASP A 366 20.07 0.33 24.66
CA ASP A 366 21.48 0.37 25.03
C ASP A 366 22.42 0.16 23.84
N VAL A 367 21.89 -0.19 22.67
CA VAL A 367 22.65 -0.36 21.42
C VAL A 367 22.11 0.54 20.30
N PRO A 368 22.98 1.10 19.44
CA PRO A 368 22.57 1.92 18.30
C PRO A 368 21.94 1.11 17.16
N THR A 369 22.36 -0.14 16.99
CA THR A 369 21.88 -1.07 15.96
C THR A 369 21.81 -2.49 16.55
N TYR A 370 20.85 -3.29 16.09
CA TYR A 370 20.51 -4.57 16.72
C TYR A 370 21.52 -5.69 16.47
N ASP A 371 22.46 -5.52 15.53
CA ASP A 371 23.58 -6.46 15.33
C ASP A 371 24.49 -6.58 16.57
N LEU A 372 24.51 -5.54 17.41
CA LEU A 372 25.26 -5.51 18.67
C LEU A 372 24.55 -6.28 19.80
N LYS A 373 23.28 -6.60 19.63
CA LYS A 373 22.47 -7.37 20.58
C LYS A 373 21.41 -8.21 19.84
N PRO A 374 21.84 -9.25 19.09
CA PRO A 374 20.97 -10.00 18.19
C PRO A 374 19.81 -10.72 18.89
N GLU A 375 19.95 -10.98 20.19
CA GLU A 375 18.90 -11.56 21.02
C GLU A 375 17.70 -10.62 21.25
N MET A 376 17.90 -9.31 21.05
CA MET A 376 16.94 -8.25 21.28
C MET A 376 16.15 -8.48 22.59
N SER A 377 14.82 -8.51 22.53
CA SER A 377 13.95 -8.78 23.68
C SER A 377 13.19 -10.10 23.53
N ALA A 378 13.70 -11.05 22.74
CA ALA A 378 13.06 -12.35 22.52
C ALA A 378 12.87 -13.15 23.81
N TYR A 379 13.85 -13.11 24.72
CA TYR A 379 13.72 -13.75 26.03
C TYR A 379 12.67 -13.08 26.91
N ASP A 380 12.51 -11.75 26.85
CA ASP A 380 11.50 -11.03 27.61
C ASP A 380 10.09 -11.35 27.12
N ILE A 381 9.90 -11.41 25.79
CA ILE A 381 8.65 -11.87 25.17
C ILE A 381 8.32 -13.29 25.65
N THR A 382 9.30 -14.20 25.59
CA THR A 382 9.15 -15.59 26.03
C THR A 382 8.74 -15.68 27.50
N ASN A 383 9.43 -14.95 28.38
CA ASN A 383 9.15 -14.94 29.81
C ASN A 383 7.78 -14.34 30.14
N ALA A 384 7.30 -13.37 29.35
CA ALA A 384 6.01 -12.76 29.54
C ALA A 384 4.85 -13.65 29.06
N ILE A 385 5.01 -14.39 27.95
CA ILE A 385 3.91 -15.18 27.37
C ILE A 385 3.77 -16.59 27.94
N VAL A 386 4.87 -17.22 28.37
CA VAL A 386 4.86 -18.60 28.89
C VAL A 386 3.87 -18.77 30.06
N PRO A 387 3.84 -17.89 31.08
CA PRO A 387 2.86 -18.01 32.17
C PRO A 387 1.40 -17.88 31.71
N GLU A 388 1.13 -17.05 30.69
CA GLU A 388 -0.22 -16.89 30.14
C GLU A 388 -0.69 -18.16 29.41
N LEU A 389 0.22 -18.83 28.70
CA LEU A 389 -0.03 -20.12 28.04
C LEU A 389 -0.26 -21.25 29.04
N GLU A 390 0.56 -21.33 30.10
CA GLU A 390 0.43 -22.33 31.17
C GLU A 390 -0.89 -22.19 31.93
N ASN A 391 -1.31 -20.95 32.21
CA ASN A 391 -2.56 -20.67 32.91
C ASN A 391 -3.77 -20.62 31.97
N GLY A 392 -3.55 -20.72 30.65
CA GLY A 392 -4.61 -20.73 29.66
C GLY A 392 -5.44 -19.45 29.64
N THR A 393 -4.84 -18.28 29.89
CA THR A 393 -5.55 -17.01 30.14
C THR A 393 -6.18 -16.39 28.90
N ALA A 394 -5.78 -16.82 27.70
CA ALA A 394 -6.31 -16.35 26.42
C ALA A 394 -6.73 -17.53 25.53
N ASP A 395 -7.81 -17.36 24.76
CA ASP A 395 -8.22 -18.31 23.73
C ASP A 395 -7.36 -18.20 22.46
N PHE A 396 -6.84 -17.01 22.17
CA PHE A 396 -5.93 -16.75 21.06
C PHE A 396 -4.71 -15.91 21.48
N VAL A 397 -3.54 -16.22 20.94
CA VAL A 397 -2.32 -15.43 21.12
C VAL A 397 -1.74 -15.09 19.75
N CYS A 398 -1.45 -13.81 19.50
CA CYS A 398 -0.62 -13.36 18.38
C CYS A 398 0.71 -12.85 18.94
N LEU A 399 1.79 -13.55 18.59
CA LEU A 399 3.15 -13.26 19.04
C LEU A 399 4.04 -12.96 17.84
N ASN A 400 4.92 -11.98 17.95
CA ASN A 400 5.98 -11.71 16.98
C ASN A 400 7.36 -11.71 17.66
N PHE A 401 8.31 -12.43 17.05
CA PHE A 401 9.74 -12.28 17.30
C PHE A 401 10.38 -11.46 16.19
N ALA A 402 10.93 -10.29 16.54
CA ALA A 402 11.40 -9.28 15.60
C ALA A 402 12.80 -9.54 15.02
N ASN A 403 13.56 -10.46 15.65
CA ASN A 403 15.01 -10.48 15.56
C ASN A 403 15.55 -10.68 14.15
N THR A 404 15.03 -11.67 13.42
CA THR A 404 15.54 -12.03 12.09
C THR A 404 15.29 -10.95 11.04
N ASP A 405 14.30 -10.09 11.24
CA ASP A 405 14.10 -8.92 10.40
C ASP A 405 14.96 -7.74 10.82
N MET A 406 14.84 -7.31 12.08
CA MET A 406 15.51 -6.12 12.59
C MET A 406 17.04 -6.24 12.55
N VAL A 407 17.57 -7.44 12.81
CA VAL A 407 19.01 -7.73 12.70
C VAL A 407 19.38 -7.97 11.23
N GLY A 408 18.50 -8.58 10.43
CA GLY A 408 18.73 -8.75 8.99
C GLY A 408 18.97 -7.42 8.26
N HIS A 409 18.21 -6.38 8.62
CA HIS A 409 18.40 -5.02 8.10
C HIS A 409 19.78 -4.39 8.35
N THR A 410 20.57 -4.92 9.28
CA THR A 410 21.93 -4.43 9.51
C THR A 410 22.92 -4.90 8.44
N GLY A 411 22.59 -5.96 7.70
CA GLY A 411 23.50 -6.61 6.74
C GLY A 411 24.66 -7.36 7.42
N VAL A 412 24.68 -7.46 8.74
CA VAL A 412 25.73 -8.18 9.49
C VAL A 412 25.37 -9.66 9.59
N PHE A 413 25.90 -10.45 8.67
CA PHE A 413 25.59 -11.88 8.52
C PHE A 413 25.67 -12.67 9.84
N GLU A 414 26.79 -12.59 10.56
CA GLU A 414 27.01 -13.33 11.82
C GLU A 414 26.06 -12.90 12.94
N ALA A 415 25.56 -11.67 12.91
CA ALA A 415 24.56 -11.20 13.86
C ALA A 415 23.19 -11.79 13.53
N ALA A 416 22.81 -11.82 12.25
CA ALA A 416 21.57 -12.44 11.80
C ALA A 416 21.53 -13.96 12.10
N VAL A 417 22.67 -14.65 11.99
CA VAL A 417 22.82 -16.05 12.43
C VAL A 417 22.46 -16.20 13.91
N LYS A 418 23.06 -15.37 14.79
CA LYS A 418 22.77 -15.39 16.24
C LYS A 418 21.33 -14.99 16.58
N ALA A 419 20.74 -14.08 15.80
CA ALA A 419 19.34 -13.70 15.92
C ALA A 419 18.44 -14.91 15.66
N ALA A 420 18.68 -15.64 14.57
CA ALA A 420 17.94 -16.85 14.23
C ALA A 420 18.09 -17.95 15.30
N GLU A 421 19.31 -18.20 15.79
CA GLU A 421 19.55 -19.15 16.89
C GLU A 421 18.86 -18.76 18.21
N THR A 422 18.72 -17.46 18.47
CA THR A 422 18.00 -16.97 19.66
C THR A 422 16.51 -17.17 19.51
N VAL A 423 15.97 -16.84 18.33
CA VAL A 423 14.56 -17.05 18.00
C VAL A 423 14.21 -18.53 18.10
N ASP A 424 15.02 -19.43 17.56
CA ASP A 424 14.81 -20.89 17.64
C ASP A 424 14.65 -21.39 19.09
N LYS A 425 15.53 -20.95 20.00
CA LYS A 425 15.43 -21.30 21.43
C LYS A 425 14.17 -20.73 22.10
N CYS A 426 13.82 -19.51 21.76
CA CYS A 426 12.65 -18.84 22.33
C CYS A 426 11.35 -19.48 21.82
N ILE A 427 11.25 -19.73 20.52
CA ILE A 427 10.07 -20.36 19.93
C ILE A 427 9.94 -21.83 20.38
N GLU A 428 11.03 -22.57 20.59
CA GLU A 428 10.97 -23.91 21.22
C GLU A 428 10.21 -23.87 22.54
N LYS A 429 10.58 -22.93 23.42
CA LYS A 429 9.97 -22.79 24.74
C LYS A 429 8.49 -22.40 24.61
N VAL A 430 8.17 -21.42 23.77
CA VAL A 430 6.80 -20.91 23.59
C VAL A 430 5.90 -21.98 22.95
N ALA A 431 6.31 -22.54 21.82
CA ALA A 431 5.53 -23.51 21.05
C ALA A 431 5.31 -24.81 21.84
N THR A 432 6.34 -25.34 22.50
CA THR A 432 6.19 -26.55 23.33
C THR A 432 5.27 -26.30 24.52
N THR A 433 5.37 -25.14 25.18
CA THR A 433 4.47 -24.79 26.29
C THR A 433 3.03 -24.68 25.82
N ALA A 434 2.77 -24.00 24.69
CA ALA A 434 1.44 -23.88 24.13
C ALA A 434 0.86 -25.25 23.74
N TYR A 435 1.65 -26.08 23.04
CA TYR A 435 1.29 -27.43 22.63
C TYR A 435 0.92 -28.33 23.82
N GLU A 436 1.72 -28.31 24.89
CA GLU A 436 1.46 -29.11 26.09
C GLU A 436 0.22 -28.65 26.86
N ASN A 437 -0.12 -27.36 26.78
CA ASN A 437 -1.31 -26.76 27.40
C ASN A 437 -2.54 -26.71 26.47
N GLY A 438 -2.55 -27.50 25.41
CA GLY A 438 -3.73 -27.74 24.58
C GLY A 438 -4.02 -26.66 23.52
N TYR A 439 -3.05 -25.79 23.21
CA TYR A 439 -3.14 -24.87 22.08
C TYR A 439 -2.78 -25.58 20.77
N ALA A 440 -3.45 -25.21 19.69
CA ALA A 440 -2.92 -25.39 18.34
C ALA A 440 -1.88 -24.28 18.08
N VAL A 441 -0.69 -24.65 17.63
CA VAL A 441 0.44 -23.74 17.40
C VAL A 441 0.64 -23.57 15.90
N PHE A 442 0.64 -22.33 15.45
CA PHE A 442 0.90 -21.94 14.07
C PHE A 442 2.20 -21.12 14.05
N ILE A 443 3.25 -21.64 13.41
CA ILE A 443 4.55 -20.95 13.28
C ILE A 443 4.73 -20.55 11.82
N LEU A 444 4.97 -19.26 11.56
CA LEU A 444 5.20 -18.73 10.21
C LEU A 444 6.08 -17.48 10.23
N ALA A 445 6.32 -16.89 9.07
CA ALA A 445 6.84 -15.53 8.93
C ALA A 445 5.87 -14.66 8.12
N ASP A 446 5.93 -13.35 8.33
CA ASP A 446 5.16 -12.35 7.59
C ASP A 446 5.83 -11.91 6.27
N HIS A 447 7.15 -12.10 6.16
CA HIS A 447 7.95 -12.02 4.93
C HIS A 447 9.36 -12.62 5.17
N GLY A 448 10.21 -12.60 4.14
CA GLY A 448 11.64 -12.93 4.26
C GLY A 448 12.53 -11.69 4.45
N ASN A 449 13.71 -11.90 5.04
CA ASN A 449 14.82 -10.96 5.19
C ASN A 449 16.14 -11.74 5.39
N SER A 450 16.32 -12.37 6.56
CA SER A 450 17.56 -13.08 6.94
C SER A 450 17.90 -14.30 6.07
N ASP A 451 16.97 -14.73 5.22
CA ASP A 451 17.18 -15.74 4.19
C ASP A 451 18.01 -15.25 2.99
N VAL A 452 18.19 -13.93 2.83
CA VAL A 452 19.05 -13.33 1.79
C VAL A 452 19.83 -12.15 2.36
N MET A 453 20.99 -12.43 2.95
CA MET A 453 21.86 -11.44 3.60
C MET A 453 22.99 -10.91 2.70
N ILE A 454 23.18 -11.48 1.50
CA ILE A 454 24.25 -11.11 0.57
C ILE A 454 23.67 -10.95 -0.84
N ASN A 455 23.95 -9.81 -1.47
CA ASN A 455 23.55 -9.50 -2.84
C ASN A 455 24.35 -10.32 -3.87
N PRO A 456 23.88 -10.42 -5.13
CA PRO A 456 24.63 -11.10 -6.19
C PRO A 456 26.02 -10.52 -6.47
N ASP A 457 26.26 -9.24 -6.16
CA ASP A 457 27.56 -8.57 -6.29
C ASP A 457 28.49 -8.77 -5.07
N GLY A 458 28.04 -9.53 -4.06
CA GLY A 458 28.77 -9.83 -2.83
C GLY A 458 28.64 -8.76 -1.74
N THR A 459 27.91 -7.67 -1.97
CA THR A 459 27.65 -6.67 -0.93
C THR A 459 26.60 -7.15 0.07
N PRO A 460 26.59 -6.62 1.31
CA PRO A 460 25.52 -6.92 2.27
C PRO A 460 24.14 -6.56 1.71
N ASN A 461 23.17 -7.47 1.85
CA ASN A 461 21.77 -7.16 1.61
C ASN A 461 21.11 -6.75 2.93
N THR A 462 20.42 -5.61 2.90
CA THR A 462 19.69 -5.04 4.04
C THR A 462 18.19 -4.94 3.74
N GLN A 463 17.71 -5.50 2.63
CA GLN A 463 16.32 -5.46 2.21
C GLN A 463 15.62 -6.80 2.48
N HIS A 464 14.29 -6.76 2.51
CA HIS A 464 13.47 -7.97 2.54
C HIS A 464 13.65 -8.79 1.26
N SER A 465 13.19 -10.04 1.29
CA SER A 465 13.18 -10.93 0.13
C SER A 465 11.76 -11.16 -0.42
N THR A 466 11.69 -11.72 -1.62
CA THR A 466 10.44 -12.19 -2.24
C THR A 466 10.21 -13.69 -2.03
N ASN A 467 11.05 -14.34 -1.21
CA ASN A 467 10.97 -15.77 -0.96
C ASN A 467 9.67 -16.14 -0.23
N LEU A 468 9.27 -17.40 -0.39
CA LEU A 468 8.15 -17.97 0.38
C LEU A 468 8.50 -18.01 1.86
N VAL A 469 7.48 -18.06 2.72
CA VAL A 469 7.64 -18.20 4.17
C VAL A 469 7.12 -19.56 4.64
N PRO A 470 7.63 -20.12 5.74
CA PRO A 470 7.13 -21.38 6.26
C PRO A 470 5.75 -21.22 6.91
N PHE A 471 4.99 -22.32 6.94
CA PHE A 471 3.79 -22.45 7.77
C PHE A 471 3.75 -23.84 8.38
N ILE A 472 3.94 -23.90 9.70
CA ILE A 472 4.01 -25.15 10.47
C ILE A 472 2.83 -25.16 11.44
N VAL A 473 2.15 -26.31 11.54
CA VAL A 473 1.01 -26.49 12.46
C VAL A 473 1.28 -27.63 13.44
N MET A 474 1.34 -27.31 14.73
CA MET A 474 1.45 -28.28 15.81
C MET A 474 0.12 -28.37 16.56
N ASP A 475 -0.48 -29.55 16.60
CA ASP A 475 -1.71 -29.80 17.34
C ASP A 475 -1.65 -31.17 17.99
N LYS A 476 -1.79 -31.20 19.32
CA LYS A 476 -1.66 -32.42 20.13
C LYS A 476 -2.80 -33.41 19.89
N ASP A 477 -3.97 -32.90 19.49
CA ASP A 477 -5.19 -33.69 19.34
C ASP A 477 -5.47 -34.06 17.88
N HIS A 478 -4.73 -33.47 16.92
CA HIS A 478 -5.00 -33.63 15.51
C HIS A 478 -3.75 -33.51 14.64
N THR A 479 -3.65 -34.31 13.59
CA THR A 479 -2.63 -34.15 12.54
C THR A 479 -3.31 -33.68 11.27
N TRP A 480 -3.12 -32.41 10.93
CA TRP A 480 -3.78 -31.77 9.79
C TRP A 480 -3.09 -32.10 8.46
N ASN A 481 -3.85 -32.18 7.38
CA ASN A 481 -3.29 -32.12 6.04
C ASN A 481 -3.23 -30.65 5.60
N LEU A 482 -2.04 -30.18 5.18
CA LEU A 482 -1.83 -28.80 4.77
C LEU A 482 -1.70 -28.67 3.25
N LYS A 483 -2.22 -27.57 2.72
CA LYS A 483 -1.95 -27.10 1.35
C LYS A 483 -1.20 -25.76 1.37
N PRO A 484 -0.38 -25.46 0.34
CA PRO A 484 0.24 -24.14 0.20
C PRO A 484 -0.82 -23.03 0.08
N GLY A 485 -0.42 -21.79 0.39
CA GLY A 485 -1.32 -20.65 0.34
C GLY A 485 -0.60 -19.31 0.39
N LYS A 486 -1.25 -18.30 0.97
CA LYS A 486 -0.75 -16.93 1.19
C LYS A 486 -1.13 -16.43 2.58
N LEU A 487 -0.57 -15.31 3.02
CA LEU A 487 -0.80 -14.78 4.38
C LEU A 487 -2.28 -14.56 4.72
N GLY A 488 -3.08 -14.12 3.75
CA GLY A 488 -4.54 -13.93 3.92
C GLY A 488 -5.31 -15.22 4.23
N ASP A 489 -4.70 -16.40 4.07
CA ASP A 489 -5.33 -17.69 4.32
C ASP A 489 -5.19 -18.13 5.81
N VAL A 490 -4.38 -17.40 6.60
CA VAL A 490 -4.02 -17.80 7.97
C VAL A 490 -5.18 -17.60 8.96
N ALA A 491 -5.78 -16.41 9.04
CA ALA A 491 -6.91 -16.18 9.94
C ALA A 491 -8.08 -17.16 9.72
N PRO A 492 -8.60 -17.39 8.49
CA PRO A 492 -9.68 -18.37 8.29
C PRO A 492 -9.26 -19.79 8.67
N THR A 493 -7.98 -20.14 8.46
CA THR A 493 -7.42 -21.43 8.92
C THR A 493 -7.44 -21.56 10.44
N ILE A 494 -7.00 -20.53 11.17
CA ILE A 494 -7.01 -20.55 12.64
C ILE A 494 -8.44 -20.59 13.17
N LEU A 495 -9.35 -19.78 12.62
CA LEU A 495 -10.77 -19.78 13.00
C LEU A 495 -11.41 -21.17 12.78
N LYS A 496 -11.09 -21.84 11.67
CA LYS A 496 -11.52 -23.22 11.40
C LYS A 496 -11.06 -24.18 12.52
N VAL A 497 -9.80 -24.12 12.91
CA VAL A 497 -9.24 -24.97 13.97
C VAL A 497 -9.86 -24.65 15.34
N MET A 498 -10.11 -23.37 15.63
CA MET A 498 -10.80 -22.94 16.85
C MET A 498 -12.29 -23.30 16.86
N GLY A 499 -12.88 -23.68 15.72
CA GLY A 499 -14.31 -23.94 15.57
C GLY A 499 -15.15 -22.66 15.66
N VAL A 500 -14.60 -21.54 15.21
CA VAL A 500 -15.27 -20.24 15.12
C VAL A 500 -15.76 -20.02 13.68
N GLU A 501 -16.97 -19.49 13.52
CA GLU A 501 -17.53 -19.18 12.21
C GLU A 501 -16.69 -18.14 11.47
N ILE A 502 -16.37 -18.43 10.20
CA ILE A 502 -15.58 -17.57 9.33
C ILE A 502 -16.54 -16.64 8.58
N PRO A 503 -16.40 -15.31 8.70
CA PRO A 503 -17.27 -14.37 7.99
C PRO A 503 -17.01 -14.40 6.48
N GLU A 504 -18.01 -14.08 5.66
CA GLU A 504 -17.91 -14.10 4.19
C GLU A 504 -16.81 -13.18 3.64
N VAL A 505 -16.50 -12.09 4.35
CA VAL A 505 -15.47 -11.14 3.94
C VAL A 505 -14.04 -11.70 4.12
N MET A 506 -13.84 -12.77 4.90
CA MET A 506 -12.57 -13.49 4.94
C MET A 506 -12.49 -14.45 3.74
N THR A 507 -12.04 -13.92 2.60
CA THR A 507 -11.95 -14.66 1.33
C THR A 507 -10.70 -15.55 1.23
N GLY A 508 -9.88 -15.62 2.29
CA GLY A 508 -8.73 -16.51 2.35
C GLY A 508 -9.14 -17.99 2.34
N ASP A 509 -8.29 -18.82 1.73
CA ASP A 509 -8.48 -20.25 1.71
C ASP A 509 -8.24 -20.88 3.09
N ILE A 510 -8.98 -21.95 3.42
CA ILE A 510 -8.65 -22.76 4.60
C ILE A 510 -7.54 -23.74 4.22
N LEU A 511 -6.40 -23.67 4.91
CA LEU A 511 -5.20 -24.44 4.59
C LEU A 511 -5.16 -25.83 5.22
N VAL A 512 -6.01 -26.09 6.21
CA VAL A 512 -6.10 -27.37 6.94
C VAL A 512 -7.28 -28.23 6.46
N SER A 513 -7.10 -29.54 6.42
CA SER A 513 -8.16 -30.53 6.13
C SER A 513 -8.04 -31.84 6.89
#